data_AF-A0A2G2LBD7-F1
#
_entry.id   AF-A0A2G2LBD7-F1
#
_cell.length_a   1.000
_cell.length_b   1.000
_cell.length_c   1.000
_cell.angle_alpha   90.00
_cell.angle_beta   90.00
_cell.angle_gamma   90.00
#
_symmetry.space_group_name_H-M   'P 1'
#
loop_
_entity.id
_entity.type
_entity.pdbx_description
1 polymer ?
#
loop_
_entity_poly.entity_id
_entity_poly.type
_entity_poly.pdbx_seq_one_letter_code
_entity_poly.pdbx_strand_id
1 'polypeptide(L)'
;MSKSYSSVHEHMHEQYIEGKTSKMYKSLDYFSRSMLNKATIVKNIKKAKILYKVVNEKIKSSGTMENDDIHQLYMLLTDCFEVIVDDVILLSAFEMLMKRKLLAKSYIIHEITEPLFLKKKQKKVPIHVRTIQSNAKNKESIKFSDNTIGIGFLMKNDYLSKTKVPDSILKGLAKVRNRRNLVHFQSPFAWSVDNELLELVQYLDKEIPSIKIKGVRRT
;
A
#
# COMPACT_ATOMS: atom_id res chain seq x y z
N MET A 1 -36.17 8.61 18.29
CA MET A 1 -34.76 9.02 18.11
C MET A 1 -34.13 8.13 17.06
N SER A 2 -34.02 8.59 15.81
CA SER A 2 -33.35 7.84 14.75
C SER A 2 -31.84 7.81 15.07
N LYS A 3 -31.31 6.62 15.32
CA LYS A 3 -29.86 6.42 15.32
C LYS A 3 -29.41 6.51 13.87
N SER A 4 -29.17 7.73 13.39
CA SER A 4 -28.43 7.94 12.16
C SER A 4 -27.05 7.32 12.37
N TYR A 5 -26.69 6.32 11.57
CA TYR A 5 -25.33 5.79 11.59
C TYR A 5 -24.43 6.90 11.07
N SER A 6 -23.71 7.58 11.96
CA SER A 6 -22.64 8.49 11.54
C SER A 6 -21.63 7.70 10.72
N SER A 7 -21.15 8.28 9.63
CA SER A 7 -20.23 7.58 8.75
C SER A 7 -18.94 7.25 9.50
N VAL A 8 -18.24 6.18 9.10
CA VAL A 8 -16.93 5.85 9.68
C VAL A 8 -15.95 7.03 9.57
N HIS A 9 -16.09 7.84 8.52
CA HIS A 9 -15.29 9.05 8.31
C HIS A 9 -15.62 10.11 9.36
N GLU A 10 -16.90 10.40 9.61
CA GLU A 10 -17.33 11.34 10.65
C GLU A 10 -16.80 10.94 12.02
N HIS A 11 -16.90 9.66 12.38
CA HIS A 11 -16.36 9.17 13.65
C HIS A 11 -14.84 9.35 13.76
N MET A 12 -14.10 9.17 12.66
CA MET A 12 -12.67 9.44 12.64
C MET A 12 -12.35 10.93 12.73
N HIS A 13 -13.15 11.80 12.10
CA HIS A 13 -13.00 13.25 12.18
C HIS A 13 -13.20 13.76 13.60
N GLU A 14 -14.23 13.27 14.30
CA GLU A 14 -14.46 13.55 15.73
C GLU A 14 -13.25 13.14 16.58
N GLN A 15 -12.73 11.92 16.38
CA GLN A 15 -11.55 11.44 17.10
C GLN A 15 -10.32 12.31 16.86
N TYR A 16 -10.15 12.87 15.65
CA TYR A 16 -9.07 13.81 15.37
C TYR A 16 -9.22 15.12 16.14
N ILE A 17 -10.43 15.67 16.21
CA ILE A 17 -10.72 16.93 16.91
C ILE A 17 -10.57 16.75 18.42
N GLU A 18 -11.08 15.65 18.97
CA GLU A 18 -10.92 15.29 20.39
C GLU A 18 -9.47 14.87 20.71
N GLY A 19 -8.68 14.54 19.68
CA GLY A 19 -7.36 13.92 19.72
C GLY A 19 -7.29 12.62 20.51
N LYS A 20 -8.35 11.82 20.39
CA LYS A 20 -8.33 10.42 20.78
C LYS A 20 -7.56 9.62 19.73
N THR A 21 -6.75 8.67 20.17
CA THR A 21 -6.10 7.73 19.25
C THR A 21 -7.14 6.81 18.66
N SER A 22 -7.42 6.97 17.38
CA SER A 22 -8.34 6.10 16.66
C SER A 22 -7.80 4.67 16.64
N LYS A 23 -8.51 3.71 17.24
CA LYS A 23 -8.20 2.28 17.06
C LYS A 23 -8.55 1.78 15.66
N MET A 24 -9.06 2.65 14.77
CA MET A 24 -9.42 2.33 13.38
C MET A 24 -8.23 1.86 12.55
N TYR A 25 -6.98 2.14 12.95
CA TYR A 25 -5.81 1.57 12.29
C TYR A 25 -5.85 0.03 12.27
N LYS A 26 -6.54 -0.62 13.23
CA LYS A 26 -6.75 -2.08 13.24
C LYS A 26 -7.70 -2.55 12.13
N SER A 27 -8.68 -1.74 11.76
CA SER A 27 -9.56 -2.04 10.63
C SER A 27 -8.78 -1.95 9.31
N LEU A 28 -7.86 -1.00 9.19
CA LEU A 28 -6.95 -0.93 8.04
C LEU A 28 -6.03 -2.15 7.93
N ASP A 29 -5.60 -2.74 9.05
CA ASP A 29 -4.87 -4.01 9.04
C ASP A 29 -5.69 -5.14 8.38
N TYR A 30 -6.99 -5.24 8.71
CA TYR A 30 -7.89 -6.21 8.08
C TYR A 30 -8.08 -5.93 6.59
N PHE A 31 -8.38 -4.68 6.21
CA PHE A 31 -8.63 -4.33 4.81
C PHE A 31 -7.38 -4.48 3.94
N SER A 32 -6.22 -4.07 4.44
CA SER A 32 -4.94 -4.23 3.73
C SER A 32 -4.61 -5.70 3.51
N ARG A 33 -4.82 -6.56 4.52
CA ARG A 33 -4.61 -8.01 4.37
C ARG A 33 -5.61 -8.64 3.41
N SER A 34 -6.89 -8.29 3.54
CA SER A 34 -7.94 -8.78 2.63
C SER A 34 -7.64 -8.39 1.17
N MET A 35 -7.18 -7.17 0.95
CA MET A 35 -6.75 -6.68 -0.37
C MET A 35 -5.53 -7.45 -0.87
N LEU A 36 -4.46 -7.54 -0.06
CA LEU A 36 -3.22 -8.21 -0.44
C LEU A 36 -3.45 -9.69 -0.82
N ASN A 37 -4.28 -10.40 -0.07
CA ASN A 37 -4.59 -11.81 -0.34
C ASN A 37 -5.34 -12.04 -1.66
N LYS A 38 -5.88 -11.00 -2.29
CA LYS A 38 -6.49 -11.10 -3.62
C LYS A 38 -5.46 -11.16 -4.74
N ALA A 39 -4.25 -10.60 -4.54
CA ALA A 39 -3.21 -10.61 -5.57
C ALA A 39 -2.73 -12.04 -5.87
N THR A 40 -2.64 -12.35 -7.15
CA THR A 40 -2.19 -13.65 -7.67
C THR A 40 -0.73 -13.90 -7.31
N ILE A 41 0.14 -12.89 -7.42
CA ILE A 41 1.55 -12.98 -7.01
C ILE A 41 1.75 -13.25 -5.53
N VAL A 42 0.85 -12.82 -4.66
CA VAL A 42 0.93 -13.11 -3.22
C VAL A 42 0.70 -14.60 -2.96
N LYS A 43 -0.29 -15.20 -3.63
CA LYS A 43 -0.58 -16.65 -3.55
C LYS A 43 0.57 -17.47 -4.12
N ASN A 44 1.21 -16.96 -5.17
CA ASN A 44 2.25 -17.66 -5.92
C ASN A 44 3.69 -17.24 -5.55
N ILE A 45 3.89 -16.46 -4.48
CA ILE A 45 5.19 -15.82 -4.21
C ILE A 45 6.35 -16.82 -4.08
N LYS A 46 6.10 -18.00 -3.51
CA LYS A 46 7.11 -19.07 -3.40
C LYS A 46 7.51 -19.61 -4.77
N LYS A 47 6.52 -19.91 -5.63
CA LYS A 47 6.74 -20.40 -7.00
C LYS A 47 7.48 -19.34 -7.83
N ALA A 48 7.02 -18.09 -7.77
CA ALA A 48 7.63 -16.98 -8.48
C ALA A 48 9.11 -16.78 -8.12
N LYS A 49 9.46 -16.86 -6.83
CA LYS A 49 10.86 -16.80 -6.37
C LYS A 49 11.75 -17.91 -6.94
N ILE A 50 11.24 -19.15 -6.92
CA ILE A 50 11.98 -20.31 -7.42
C ILE A 50 12.24 -20.13 -8.92
N LEU A 51 11.19 -19.82 -9.68
CA LEU A 51 11.29 -19.58 -11.13
C LEU A 51 12.25 -18.43 -11.43
N TYR A 52 12.14 -17.31 -10.72
CA TYR A 52 13.03 -16.17 -10.89
C TYR A 52 14.50 -16.52 -10.62
N LYS A 53 14.77 -17.34 -9.58
CA LYS A 53 16.11 -17.82 -9.28
C LYS A 53 16.65 -18.70 -10.41
N VAL A 54 15.85 -19.64 -10.90
CA VAL A 54 16.24 -20.52 -12.03
C VAL A 54 16.53 -19.70 -13.28
N VAL A 55 15.66 -18.75 -13.63
CA VAL A 55 15.86 -17.85 -14.77
C VAL A 55 17.18 -17.08 -14.63
N ASN A 56 17.46 -16.50 -13.46
CA ASN A 56 18.69 -15.76 -13.21
C ASN A 56 19.95 -16.65 -13.26
N GLU A 57 19.91 -17.85 -12.67
CA GLU A 57 21.03 -18.80 -12.71
C GLU A 57 21.32 -19.21 -14.15
N LYS A 58 20.27 -19.49 -14.92
CA LYS A 58 20.36 -19.84 -16.33
C LYS A 58 20.89 -18.70 -17.18
N ILE A 59 20.41 -17.47 -17.00
CA ILE A 59 20.96 -16.29 -17.71
C ILE A 59 22.45 -16.10 -17.39
N LYS A 60 22.87 -16.36 -16.14
CA LYS A 60 24.28 -16.24 -15.73
C LYS A 60 25.16 -17.38 -16.23
N SER A 61 24.64 -18.60 -16.33
CA SER A 61 25.39 -19.78 -16.73
C SER A 61 25.50 -19.97 -18.24
N SER A 62 24.62 -19.32 -19.02
CA SER A 62 24.47 -19.59 -20.45
C SER A 62 25.02 -18.43 -21.28
N GLY A 63 26.10 -18.68 -22.02
CA GLY A 63 26.41 -17.89 -23.22
C GLY A 63 25.41 -18.15 -24.37
N THR A 64 24.75 -19.32 -24.35
CA THR A 64 23.79 -19.77 -25.36
C THR A 64 22.81 -20.77 -24.74
N MET A 65 21.67 -20.32 -24.25
CA MET A 65 20.52 -21.20 -24.04
C MET A 65 19.71 -21.23 -25.32
N GLU A 66 19.09 -22.36 -25.65
CA GLU A 66 18.04 -22.37 -26.67
C GLU A 66 16.92 -21.42 -26.20
N ASN A 67 16.50 -20.54 -27.12
CA ASN A 67 15.58 -19.45 -26.83
C ASN A 67 14.23 -19.97 -26.27
N ASP A 68 13.87 -21.20 -26.61
CA ASP A 68 12.63 -21.87 -26.24
C ASP A 68 12.53 -22.18 -24.74
N ASP A 69 13.62 -22.64 -24.11
CA ASP A 69 13.61 -22.93 -22.67
C ASP A 69 13.48 -21.64 -21.84
N ILE A 70 14.14 -20.56 -22.28
CA ILE A 70 14.01 -19.24 -21.64
C ILE A 70 12.57 -18.76 -21.78
N HIS A 71 11.98 -18.91 -22.97
CA HIS A 71 10.60 -18.51 -23.23
C HIS A 71 9.61 -19.27 -22.34
N GLN A 72 9.73 -20.59 -22.22
CA GLN A 72 8.88 -21.41 -21.34
C GLN A 72 8.98 -20.98 -19.88
N LEU A 73 10.20 -20.70 -19.38
CA LEU A 73 10.40 -20.21 -18.02
C LEU A 73 9.76 -18.84 -17.79
N TYR A 74 9.84 -17.94 -18.78
CA TYR A 74 9.15 -16.65 -18.72
C TYR A 74 7.63 -16.81 -18.69
N MET A 75 7.07 -17.70 -19.51
CA MET A 75 5.63 -18.00 -19.52
C MET A 75 5.14 -18.52 -18.15
N LEU A 76 5.87 -19.46 -17.55
CA LEU A 76 5.57 -19.98 -16.21
C LEU A 76 5.66 -18.90 -15.12
N LEU A 77 6.55 -17.93 -15.30
CA LEU A 77 6.71 -16.81 -14.38
C LEU A 77 5.55 -15.81 -14.53
N THR A 78 5.07 -15.58 -15.75
CA THR A 78 3.88 -14.74 -16.00
C THR A 78 2.60 -15.35 -15.42
N ASP A 79 2.47 -16.68 -15.37
CA ASP A 79 1.34 -17.36 -14.70
C ASP A 79 1.26 -17.07 -13.19
N CYS A 80 2.35 -16.58 -12.60
CA CYS A 80 2.37 -16.23 -11.19
C CYS A 80 1.86 -14.80 -10.92
N PHE A 81 1.61 -13.97 -11.93
CA PHE A 81 1.40 -12.53 -11.77
C PHE A 81 0.39 -11.97 -12.78
N GLU A 82 -0.74 -11.47 -12.28
CA GLU A 82 -1.74 -10.77 -13.10
C GLU A 82 -1.41 -9.28 -13.16
N VAL A 83 -0.57 -8.87 -14.11
CA VAL A 83 0.10 -7.56 -14.15
C VAL A 83 -0.73 -6.38 -13.62
N ILE A 84 -1.87 -6.09 -14.26
CA ILE A 84 -2.68 -4.90 -13.94
C ILE A 84 -3.35 -5.04 -12.57
N VAL A 85 -3.96 -6.21 -12.36
CA VAL A 85 -4.76 -6.50 -11.18
C VAL A 85 -3.87 -6.50 -9.95
N ASP A 86 -2.75 -7.21 -10.02
CA ASP A 86 -1.78 -7.29 -8.94
C ASP A 86 -1.10 -5.94 -8.70
N ASP A 87 -0.71 -5.18 -9.74
CA ASP A 87 -0.13 -3.84 -9.54
C ASP A 87 -1.09 -2.90 -8.80
N VAL A 88 -2.38 -2.89 -9.16
CA VAL A 88 -3.41 -2.10 -8.47
C VAL A 88 -3.60 -2.57 -7.02
N ILE A 89 -3.64 -3.88 -6.78
CA ILE A 89 -3.78 -4.45 -5.45
C ILE A 89 -2.56 -4.12 -4.57
N LEU A 90 -1.34 -4.26 -5.09
CA LEU A 90 -0.10 -3.98 -4.37
C LEU A 90 0.02 -2.50 -4.01
N LEU A 91 -0.30 -1.59 -4.93
CA LEU A 91 -0.37 -0.15 -4.66
C LEU A 91 -1.38 0.16 -3.55
N SER A 92 -2.57 -0.43 -3.64
CA SER A 92 -3.65 -0.23 -2.66
C SER A 92 -3.26 -0.78 -1.27
N ALA A 93 -2.67 -1.97 -1.21
CA ALA A 93 -2.20 -2.58 0.03
C ALA A 93 -1.08 -1.74 0.67
N PHE A 94 -0.13 -1.25 -0.12
CA PHE A 94 0.91 -0.34 0.36
C PHE A 94 0.33 0.97 0.88
N GLU A 95 -0.61 1.58 0.15
CA GLU A 95 -1.30 2.82 0.56
C GLU A 95 -2.01 2.64 1.92
N MET A 96 -2.72 1.52 2.11
CA MET A 96 -3.37 1.20 3.38
C MET A 96 -2.35 0.98 4.52
N LEU A 97 -1.26 0.23 4.27
CA LEU A 97 -0.19 0.02 5.24
C LEU A 97 0.41 1.34 5.71
N MET A 98 0.66 2.26 4.78
CA MET A 98 1.22 3.59 5.06
C MET A 98 0.26 4.43 5.90
N LYS A 99 -1.02 4.49 5.53
CA LYS A 99 -2.06 5.17 6.32
C LYS A 99 -2.17 4.59 7.74
N ARG A 100 -2.12 3.26 7.86
CA ARG A 100 -2.11 2.55 9.14
C ARG A 100 -0.91 2.95 10.00
N LYS A 101 0.31 2.98 9.42
CA LYS A 101 1.53 3.42 10.11
C LYS A 101 1.44 4.88 10.57
N LEU A 102 0.82 5.76 9.78
CA LEU A 102 0.59 7.17 10.15
C LEU A 102 -0.42 7.31 11.30
N LEU A 103 -1.57 6.63 11.20
CA LEU A 103 -2.60 6.65 12.26
C LEU A 103 -2.07 6.11 13.59
N ALA A 104 -1.28 5.03 13.57
CA ALA A 104 -0.65 4.48 14.77
C ALA A 104 0.29 5.49 15.46
N LYS A 105 0.81 6.46 14.70
CA LYS A 105 1.63 7.58 15.19
C LYS A 105 0.85 8.88 15.34
N SER A 106 -0.48 8.80 15.40
CA SER A 106 -1.39 9.94 15.59
C SER A 106 -1.29 11.03 14.51
N TYR A 107 -1.00 10.65 13.27
CA TYR A 107 -1.10 11.54 12.11
C TYR A 107 -2.46 11.41 11.42
N ILE A 108 -2.92 12.51 10.84
CA ILE A 108 -4.19 12.61 10.11
C ILE A 108 -4.03 11.99 8.72
N ILE A 109 -4.95 11.11 8.34
CA ILE A 109 -4.99 10.50 7.00
C ILE A 109 -6.12 11.01 6.10
N HIS A 110 -7.13 11.70 6.63
CA HIS A 110 -8.17 12.35 5.85
C HIS A 110 -7.67 13.69 5.30
N GLU A 111 -8.09 14.06 4.10
CA GLU A 111 -7.68 15.33 3.50
C GLU A 111 -8.31 16.50 4.26
N ILE A 112 -7.50 17.46 4.68
CA ILE A 112 -7.96 18.68 5.33
C ILE A 112 -8.48 19.63 4.25
N THR A 113 -9.74 20.04 4.36
CA THR A 113 -10.36 21.00 3.45
C THR A 113 -10.26 22.43 3.98
N GLU A 114 -10.39 22.61 5.30
CA GLU A 114 -10.23 23.87 6.02
C GLU A 114 -9.46 23.68 7.32
N PRO A 115 -8.65 24.66 7.75
CA PRO A 115 -8.29 25.89 7.03
C PRO A 115 -7.29 25.66 5.88
N LEU A 116 -7.26 26.58 4.91
CA LEU A 116 -6.44 26.46 3.69
C LEU A 116 -4.94 26.30 3.97
N PHE A 117 -4.41 26.90 5.05
CA PHE A 117 -3.01 26.76 5.40
C PHE A 117 -2.67 25.33 5.83
N LEU A 118 -3.54 24.66 6.60
CA LEU A 118 -3.37 23.26 6.97
C LEU A 118 -3.51 22.34 5.75
N LYS A 119 -4.48 22.60 4.87
CA LYS A 119 -4.62 21.91 3.58
C LYS A 119 -3.33 21.97 2.76
N LYS A 120 -2.76 23.17 2.60
CA LYS A 120 -1.48 23.38 1.87
C LYS A 120 -0.32 22.68 2.58
N LYS A 121 -0.28 22.71 3.91
CA LYS A 121 0.75 22.05 4.72
C LYS A 121 0.69 20.53 4.59
N GLN A 122 -0.50 19.94 4.64
CA GLN A 122 -0.71 18.49 4.54
C GLN A 122 -0.21 17.92 3.21
N LYS A 123 -0.34 18.67 2.11
CA LYS A 123 0.22 18.27 0.80
C LYS A 123 1.74 18.11 0.81
N LYS A 124 2.45 18.66 1.79
CA LYS A 124 3.91 18.59 1.93
C LYS A 124 4.31 17.61 3.03
N VAL A 125 3.75 17.79 4.23
CA VAL A 125 4.15 17.06 5.44
C VAL A 125 2.93 16.44 6.14
N PRO A 126 3.07 15.28 6.81
CA PRO A 126 1.99 14.71 7.60
C PRO A 126 1.63 15.62 8.78
N ILE A 127 0.33 15.81 9.02
CA ILE A 127 -0.18 16.65 10.12
C ILE A 127 -0.47 15.77 11.33
N HIS A 128 0.13 16.09 12.47
CA HIS A 128 -0.12 15.37 13.72
C HIS A 128 -1.43 15.84 14.35
N VAL A 129 -2.15 14.95 15.05
CA VAL A 129 -3.45 15.24 15.68
C VAL A 129 -3.37 16.40 16.66
N ARG A 130 -2.25 16.56 17.38
CA ARG A 130 -2.00 17.70 18.27
C ARG A 130 -2.09 19.05 17.56
N THR A 131 -1.71 19.13 16.28
CA THR A 131 -1.88 20.35 15.47
C THR A 131 -3.36 20.63 15.26
N ILE A 132 -4.18 19.62 14.99
CA ILE A 132 -5.64 19.77 14.86
C ILE A 132 -6.24 20.27 16.18
N GLN A 133 -5.93 19.61 17.30
CA GLN A 133 -6.42 20.02 18.61
C GLN A 133 -6.05 21.46 18.97
N SER A 134 -4.81 21.87 18.67
CA SER A 134 -4.36 23.25 18.93
C SER A 134 -5.19 24.28 18.16
N ASN A 135 -5.49 24.03 16.87
CA ASN A 135 -6.29 24.95 16.06
C ASN A 135 -7.78 24.93 16.49
N ALA A 136 -8.31 23.76 16.84
CA ALA A 136 -9.68 23.63 17.33
C ALA A 136 -9.90 24.40 18.64
N LYS A 137 -8.92 24.37 19.57
CA LYS A 137 -8.94 25.17 20.81
C LYS A 137 -8.96 26.67 20.55
N ASN A 138 -8.34 27.12 19.45
CA ASN A 138 -8.33 28.51 19.01
C ASN A 138 -9.62 28.90 18.26
N LYS A 139 -10.67 28.06 18.31
CA LYS A 139 -11.96 28.25 17.62
C LYS A 139 -11.84 28.32 16.10
N GLU A 140 -10.79 27.76 15.51
CA GLU A 140 -10.72 27.60 14.06
C GLU A 140 -11.66 26.48 13.58
N SER A 141 -12.39 26.74 12.50
CA SER A 141 -13.19 25.72 11.81
C SER A 141 -12.26 24.76 11.06
N ILE A 142 -12.17 23.52 11.56
CA ILE A 142 -11.41 22.45 10.91
C ILE A 142 -12.39 21.53 10.19
N LYS A 143 -12.21 21.37 8.88
CA LYS A 143 -13.01 20.46 8.07
C LYS A 143 -12.12 19.46 7.36
N PHE A 144 -12.65 18.25 7.22
CA PHE A 144 -12.02 17.15 6.52
C PHE A 144 -12.91 16.70 5.36
N SER A 145 -12.31 16.13 4.32
CA SER A 145 -13.01 15.38 3.28
C SER A 145 -13.05 13.91 3.65
N ASP A 146 -14.05 13.18 3.13
CA ASP A 146 -14.09 11.71 3.19
C ASP A 146 -12.93 11.07 2.42
N ASN A 147 -12.31 11.82 1.50
CA ASN A 147 -11.09 11.40 0.84
C ASN A 147 -9.92 11.32 1.83
N THR A 148 -9.07 10.34 1.59
CA THR A 148 -7.83 10.15 2.34
C THR A 148 -6.63 10.46 1.48
N ILE A 149 -5.51 10.78 2.13
CA ILE A 149 -4.23 11.09 1.47
C ILE A 149 -3.85 9.92 0.54
N GLY A 150 -3.84 10.18 -0.77
CA GLY A 150 -3.50 9.17 -1.77
C GLY A 150 -2.01 8.83 -1.82
N ILE A 151 -1.68 7.72 -2.50
CA ILE A 151 -0.31 7.19 -2.67
C ILE A 151 0.73 8.24 -3.08
N GLY A 152 0.37 9.19 -3.95
CA GLY A 152 1.28 10.22 -4.46
C GLY A 152 1.84 11.13 -3.35
N PHE A 153 1.08 11.39 -2.29
CA PHE A 153 1.56 12.14 -1.13
C PHE A 153 2.35 11.24 -0.16
N LEU A 154 1.89 10.00 0.03
CA LEU A 154 2.53 9.02 0.93
C LEU A 154 3.95 8.65 0.49
N MET A 155 4.25 8.77 -0.80
CA MET A 155 5.59 8.55 -1.37
C MET A 155 6.54 9.75 -1.22
N LYS A 156 6.11 10.88 -0.65
CA LYS A 156 7.00 12.02 -0.42
C LYS A 156 7.93 11.75 0.77
N ASN A 157 9.16 12.28 0.72
CA ASN A 157 10.18 12.08 1.75
C ASN A 157 9.69 12.39 3.17
N ASP A 158 8.93 13.48 3.34
CA ASP A 158 8.37 13.86 4.65
C ASP A 158 7.42 12.80 5.22
N TYR A 159 6.64 12.14 4.38
CA TYR A 159 5.76 11.03 4.77
C TYR A 159 6.55 9.74 5.01
N LEU A 160 7.47 9.39 4.10
CA LEU A 160 8.31 8.20 4.20
C LEU A 160 9.20 8.21 5.46
N SER A 161 9.69 9.39 5.87
CA SER A 161 10.45 9.57 7.10
C SER A 161 9.70 9.09 8.35
N LYS A 162 8.36 9.06 8.29
CA LYS A 162 7.51 8.62 9.41
C LYS A 162 7.22 7.13 9.39
N THR A 163 7.47 6.41 8.31
CA THR A 163 7.08 5.00 8.19
C THR A 163 8.26 4.02 8.09
N LYS A 164 9.48 4.54 7.87
CA LYS A 164 10.74 3.75 7.81
C LYS A 164 10.69 2.65 6.74
N VAL A 165 10.15 2.96 5.56
CA VAL A 165 10.13 2.03 4.43
C VAL A 165 11.55 1.96 3.82
N PRO A 166 12.12 0.76 3.59
CA PRO A 166 13.43 0.64 2.95
C PRO A 166 13.43 1.09 1.49
N ASP A 167 14.56 1.63 1.01
CA ASP A 167 14.69 2.15 -0.36
C ASP A 167 14.47 1.09 -1.44
N SER A 168 14.85 -0.18 -1.20
CA SER A 168 14.60 -1.26 -2.16
C SER A 168 13.10 -1.48 -2.40
N ILE A 169 12.28 -1.32 -1.37
CA ILE A 169 10.83 -1.41 -1.46
C ILE A 169 10.25 -0.22 -2.23
N LEU A 170 10.82 0.98 -2.07
CA LEU A 170 10.43 2.16 -2.83
C LEU A 170 10.76 2.01 -4.32
N LYS A 171 11.88 1.38 -4.66
CA LYS A 171 12.22 1.02 -6.05
C LYS A 171 11.19 0.06 -6.64
N GLY A 172 10.82 -1.00 -5.93
CA GLY A 172 9.78 -1.94 -6.36
C GLY A 172 8.43 -1.24 -6.57
N LEU A 173 8.04 -0.36 -5.65
CA LEU A 173 6.80 0.42 -5.76
C LEU A 173 6.80 1.36 -6.98
N ALA A 174 7.94 2.01 -7.26
CA ALA A 174 8.08 2.85 -8.44
C ALA A 174 7.94 2.04 -9.74
N LYS A 175 8.50 0.83 -9.80
CA LYS A 175 8.32 -0.08 -10.94
C LYS A 175 6.87 -0.49 -11.13
N VAL A 176 6.18 -0.92 -10.07
CA VAL A 176 4.74 -1.24 -10.09
C VAL A 176 3.92 -0.05 -10.63
N ARG A 177 4.19 1.16 -10.13
CA ARG A 177 3.49 2.36 -10.58
C ARG A 177 3.75 2.68 -12.06
N ASN A 178 4.99 2.51 -12.51
CA ASN A 178 5.37 2.73 -13.90
C ASN A 178 4.72 1.70 -14.83
N ARG A 179 4.77 0.40 -14.46
CA ARG A 179 4.12 -0.67 -15.22
C ARG A 179 2.63 -0.43 -15.39
N ARG A 180 1.92 -0.06 -14.31
CA ARG A 180 0.50 0.32 -14.38
C ARG A 180 0.22 1.39 -15.43
N ASN A 181 1.10 2.38 -15.58
CA ASN A 181 0.94 3.43 -16.61
C ASN A 181 1.33 2.95 -18.02
N LEU A 182 2.15 1.91 -18.12
CA LEU A 182 2.59 1.30 -19.37
C LEU A 182 1.61 0.25 -19.91
N VAL A 183 0.57 -0.12 -19.16
CA VAL A 183 -0.44 -1.12 -19.57
C VAL A 183 -1.12 -0.76 -20.90
N HIS A 184 -1.22 0.53 -21.22
CA HIS A 184 -1.75 0.99 -22.51
C HIS A 184 -0.82 0.70 -23.70
N PHE A 185 0.41 0.26 -23.43
CA PHE A 185 1.44 -0.04 -24.42
C PHE A 185 1.75 -1.55 -24.33
N GLN A 186 1.78 -2.23 -25.48
CA GLN A 186 2.13 -3.66 -25.59
C GLN A 186 3.63 -3.88 -25.37
N SER A 187 4.18 -3.41 -24.25
CA SER A 187 5.59 -3.57 -23.92
C SER A 187 5.80 -4.90 -23.18
N PRO A 188 6.69 -5.78 -23.65
CA PRO A 188 7.05 -7.01 -22.94
C PRO A 188 7.56 -6.76 -21.51
N PHE A 189 8.18 -5.60 -21.27
CA PHE A 189 8.66 -5.20 -19.95
C PHE A 189 7.54 -5.05 -18.91
N ALA A 190 6.31 -4.76 -19.34
CA ALA A 190 5.15 -4.63 -18.46
C ALA A 190 4.79 -5.97 -17.77
N TRP A 191 5.24 -7.10 -18.31
CA TRP A 191 4.86 -8.45 -17.85
C TRP A 191 5.91 -9.13 -16.98
N SER A 192 7.02 -8.44 -16.66
CA SER A 192 8.14 -9.05 -15.95
C SER A 192 7.92 -9.12 -14.43
N VAL A 193 8.19 -10.29 -13.85
CA VAL A 193 8.40 -10.49 -12.42
C VAL A 193 9.89 -10.37 -12.14
N ASP A 194 10.28 -9.29 -11.45
CA ASP A 194 11.67 -9.01 -11.11
C ASP A 194 11.91 -9.08 -9.59
N ASN A 195 13.18 -8.95 -9.19
CA ASN A 195 13.55 -9.03 -7.78
C ASN A 195 12.86 -7.93 -6.95
N GLU A 196 12.75 -6.71 -7.48
CA GLU A 196 12.14 -5.59 -6.76
C GLU A 196 10.63 -5.78 -6.53
N LEU A 197 9.90 -6.38 -7.48
CA LEU A 197 8.52 -6.80 -7.26
C LEU A 197 8.44 -7.86 -6.16
N LEU A 198 9.29 -8.90 -6.23
CA LEU A 198 9.30 -9.97 -5.24
C LEU A 198 9.63 -9.46 -3.84
N GLU A 199 10.57 -8.52 -3.71
CA GLU A 199 10.90 -7.85 -2.44
C GLU A 199 9.73 -7.03 -1.91
N LEU A 200 9.05 -6.25 -2.76
CA LEU A 200 7.86 -5.50 -2.38
C LEU A 200 6.76 -6.43 -1.86
N VAL A 201 6.44 -7.50 -2.59
CA VAL A 201 5.40 -8.47 -2.20
C VAL A 201 5.71 -9.09 -0.84
N GLN A 202 6.97 -9.49 -0.62
CA GLN A 202 7.41 -10.04 0.67
C GLN A 202 7.33 -9.02 1.80
N TYR A 203 7.75 -7.79 1.54
CA TYR A 203 7.67 -6.72 2.53
C TYR A 203 6.22 -6.47 2.94
N LEU A 204 5.30 -6.39 1.98
CA LEU A 204 3.87 -6.23 2.26
C LEU A 204 3.32 -7.43 3.04
N ASP A 205 3.66 -8.65 2.64
CA ASP A 205 3.21 -9.87 3.33
C ASP A 205 3.73 -9.96 4.77
N LYS A 206 4.94 -9.45 5.03
CA LYS A 206 5.53 -9.39 6.38
C LYS A 206 4.94 -8.29 7.24
N GLU A 207 4.79 -7.08 6.69
CA GLU A 207 4.43 -5.88 7.46
C GLU A 207 2.92 -5.75 7.71
N ILE A 208 2.11 -6.30 6.82
CA ILE A 208 0.66 -6.36 7.01
C ILE A 208 0.36 -7.59 7.87
N PRO A 209 -0.30 -7.47 9.03
CA PRO A 209 -0.55 -8.63 9.88
C PRO A 209 -1.51 -9.63 9.22
N SER A 210 -1.35 -10.90 9.55
CA SER A 210 -2.29 -11.94 9.12
C SER A 210 -3.60 -11.85 9.91
N ILE A 211 -4.73 -12.10 9.25
CA ILE A 211 -6.04 -12.15 9.90
C ILE A 211 -6.13 -13.49 10.66
N LYS A 212 -5.97 -13.47 11.98
CA LYS A 212 -6.34 -14.61 12.82
C LYS A 212 -7.84 -14.55 13.07
N ILE A 213 -8.62 -15.33 12.31
CA ILE A 213 -10.04 -15.51 12.60
C ILE A 213 -10.13 -16.35 13.88
N LYS A 214 -10.27 -15.70 15.04
CA LYS A 214 -10.63 -16.40 16.28
C LYS A 214 -12.05 -16.94 16.11
N GLY A 215 -12.21 -18.25 15.95
CA GLY A 215 -13.51 -18.89 16.20
C GLY A 215 -14.17 -19.70 15.08
N VAL A 216 -13.50 -20.05 13.98
CA VAL A 216 -13.99 -21.18 13.17
C VAL A 216 -13.50 -22.46 13.84
N ARG A 217 -14.27 -22.97 14.81
CA ARG A 217 -14.18 -24.39 15.16
C ARG A 217 -14.46 -25.14 13.87
N ARG A 218 -13.45 -25.85 13.36
CA ARG A 218 -13.68 -26.88 12.35
C ARG A 218 -14.60 -27.90 13.03
N THR A 219 -15.90 -27.80 12.77
CA THR A 219 -16.84 -28.91 12.94
C THR A 219 -16.60 -29.90 11.82
#